data_AF-A0A972S1R6-F1
#
_entry.id   AF-A0A972S1R6-F1
#
_cell.length_a   1.000
_cell.length_b   1.000
_cell.length_c   1.000
_cell.angle_alpha   90.00
_cell.angle_beta   90.00
_cell.angle_gamma   90.00
#
_symmetry.space_group_name_H-M   'P 1'
#
loop_
_entity.id
_entity.type
_entity.pdbx_description
1 polymer ?
#
loop_
_entity_poly.entity_id
_entity_poly.type
_entity_poly.pdbx_seq_one_letter_code
_entity_poly.pdbx_strand_id
1 'polypeptide(L)'
;MRVDLHNHTKLCNHATGEIDDYIQKAIEQGIDIYGFSDHAPMKFDPKYRMSLNQADEYERSVKAAKERYKDSIEILTGYEVDFLPNYLEDRILDADVDYLIGSVHFLPQNGDLWGFD
;
A
#
# COMPACT_ATOMS: atom_id res chain seq x y z
N MET A 1 8.96 -18.54 9.45
CA MET A 1 7.90 -17.65 8.96
C MET A 1 7.98 -16.32 9.66
N ARG A 2 8.74 -15.40 9.07
CA ARG A 2 8.81 -13.97 9.38
C ARG A 2 8.00 -13.24 8.32
N VAL A 3 7.13 -12.34 8.76
CA VAL A 3 6.12 -11.72 7.91
C VAL A 3 6.12 -10.22 8.15
N ASP A 4 6.11 -9.44 7.08
CA ASP A 4 6.00 -8.00 7.11
C ASP A 4 4.99 -7.57 6.02
N LEU A 5 3.85 -7.00 6.41
CA LEU A 5 2.72 -6.73 5.50
C LEU A 5 2.34 -5.26 5.41
N HIS A 6 3.08 -4.35 6.05
CA HIS A 6 2.72 -2.93 6.08
C HIS A 6 3.85 -2.09 5.49
N ASN A 7 3.96 -2.10 4.17
CA ASN A 7 5.03 -1.42 3.45
C ASN A 7 4.49 -0.63 2.26
N HIS A 8 5.13 0.50 1.98
CA HIS A 8 4.70 1.43 0.94
C HIS A 8 5.63 1.39 -0.27
N THR A 9 5.16 1.94 -1.37
CA THR A 9 6.02 2.26 -2.52
C THR A 9 6.15 3.77 -2.65
N LYS A 10 7.06 4.23 -3.52
CA LYS A 10 7.16 5.66 -3.86
C LYS A 10 5.85 6.28 -4.38
N LEU A 11 4.88 5.46 -4.83
CA LEU A 11 3.57 5.94 -5.27
C LEU A 11 2.73 6.52 -4.13
N CYS A 12 3.08 6.26 -2.86
CA CYS A 12 2.48 6.98 -1.72
C CYS A 12 2.91 8.45 -1.62
N ASN A 13 3.81 8.93 -2.48
CA ASN A 13 4.34 10.30 -2.49
C ASN A 13 5.13 10.74 -1.24
N HIS A 14 5.32 9.88 -0.23
CA HIS A 14 6.11 10.17 0.97
C HIS A 14 7.17 9.13 1.34
N ALA A 15 7.15 7.95 0.70
CA ALA A 15 8.22 6.96 0.73
C ALA A 15 9.19 7.18 -0.43
N THR A 16 10.38 6.59 -0.32
CA THR A 16 11.45 6.67 -1.33
C THR A 16 12.01 5.30 -1.62
N GLY A 17 12.72 5.12 -2.74
CA GLY A 17 13.25 3.83 -3.17
C GLY A 17 12.31 3.08 -4.11
N GLU A 18 12.81 1.98 -4.67
CA GLU A 18 12.09 1.13 -5.62
C GLU A 18 11.61 -0.17 -4.95
N ILE A 19 10.57 -0.79 -5.51
CA ILE A 19 10.01 -2.07 -5.03
C ILE A 19 11.11 -3.13 -4.85
N ASP A 20 12.05 -3.21 -5.79
CA ASP A 20 13.14 -4.18 -5.75
C ASP A 20 14.11 -3.94 -4.58
N ASP A 21 14.33 -2.69 -4.19
CA ASP A 21 15.21 -2.33 -3.06
C ASP A 21 14.63 -2.88 -1.74
N TYR A 22 13.32 -2.71 -1.57
CA TYR A 22 12.58 -3.17 -0.39
C TYR A 22 12.58 -4.69 -0.29
N ILE A 23 12.30 -5.37 -1.40
CA ILE A 23 12.27 -6.84 -1.47
C ILE A 23 13.66 -7.42 -1.19
N GLN A 24 14.71 -6.89 -1.82
CA GLN A 24 16.08 -7.36 -1.58
C GLN A 24 16.45 -7.20 -0.11
N LYS A 25 16.07 -6.07 0.51
CA LYS A 25 16.31 -5.87 1.93
C LYS A 25 15.54 -6.86 2.80
N ALA A 26 14.28 -7.13 2.47
CA ALA A 26 13.46 -8.11 3.17
C ALA A 26 14.09 -9.52 3.12
N ILE A 27 14.60 -9.94 1.95
CA ILE A 27 15.32 -11.20 1.76
C ILE A 27 16.59 -11.23 2.65
N GLU A 28 17.39 -10.17 2.67
CA GLU A 28 18.58 -10.08 3.54
C GLU A 28 18.24 -10.20 5.04
N GLN A 29 17.06 -9.71 5.45
CA GLN A 29 16.58 -9.83 6.83
C GLN A 29 15.91 -11.19 7.14
N GLY A 30 15.80 -12.07 6.14
CA GLY A 30 15.16 -13.37 6.25
C GLY A 30 13.64 -13.28 6.44
N ILE A 31 12.99 -12.28 5.83
CA ILE A 31 11.52 -12.22 5.73
C ILE A 31 11.06 -13.27 4.73
N ASP A 32 10.06 -14.06 5.11
CA ASP A 32 9.49 -15.14 4.30
C ASP A 32 8.31 -14.63 3.44
N ILE A 33 7.50 -13.72 3.99
CA ILE A 33 6.33 -13.12 3.32
C ILE A 33 6.40 -11.59 3.45
N TYR A 34 6.36 -10.89 2.32
CA TYR A 34 6.46 -9.43 2.24
C TYR A 34 5.26 -8.82 1.50
N GLY A 35 4.51 -7.96 2.19
CA GLY A 35 3.34 -7.29 1.66
C GLY A 35 3.61 -5.81 1.40
N PHE A 36 3.26 -5.37 0.19
CA PHE A 36 3.05 -3.95 -0.07
C PHE A 36 1.58 -3.61 0.18
N SER A 37 1.33 -2.58 0.98
CA SER A 37 0.03 -2.06 1.39
C SER A 37 0.03 -0.54 1.23
N ASP A 38 0.22 -0.07 0.00
CA ASP A 38 0.35 1.36 -0.27
C ASP A 38 -0.95 2.11 0.12
N HIS A 39 -0.86 3.41 0.41
CA HIS A 39 -2.05 4.18 0.78
C HIS A 39 -3.06 4.15 -0.36
N ALA A 40 -4.27 3.69 -0.04
CA ALA A 40 -5.37 3.59 -0.99
C ALA A 40 -5.63 4.95 -1.64
N PRO A 41 -5.71 5.00 -2.98
CA PRO A 41 -6.07 6.23 -3.67
C PRO A 41 -7.51 6.62 -3.31
N MET A 42 -7.70 7.91 -3.04
CA MET A 42 -9.00 8.53 -2.83
C MET A 42 -8.95 10.00 -3.21
N LYS A 43 -10.10 10.65 -3.33
CA LYS A 43 -10.21 12.10 -3.61
C LYS A 43 -9.98 12.96 -2.37
N PHE A 44 -8.98 12.59 -1.57
CA PHE A 44 -8.55 13.28 -0.36
C PHE A 44 -7.04 13.07 -0.17
N ASP A 45 -6.36 14.07 0.39
CA ASP A 45 -4.96 13.99 0.78
C ASP A 45 -3.97 13.44 -0.30
N PRO A 46 -3.89 14.06 -1.50
CA PRO A 46 -3.08 13.56 -2.61
C PRO A 46 -1.56 13.61 -2.35
N LYS A 47 -1.12 14.27 -1.29
CA LYS A 47 0.29 14.37 -0.92
C LYS A 47 0.84 13.07 -0.33
N TYR A 48 -0.02 12.19 0.18
CA TYR A 48 0.37 10.96 0.88
C TYR A 48 -0.15 9.68 0.22
N ARG A 49 -0.71 9.77 -1.01
CA ARG A 49 -1.23 8.60 -1.71
C ARG A 49 -1.14 8.73 -3.21
N MET A 50 -1.15 7.59 -3.88
CA MET A 50 -1.24 7.54 -5.33
C MET A 50 -2.59 8.09 -5.81
N SER A 51 -2.67 8.49 -7.08
CA SER A 51 -3.97 8.78 -7.72
C SER A 51 -4.69 7.50 -8.14
N LEU A 52 -6.01 7.57 -8.35
CA LEU A 52 -6.80 6.45 -8.86
C LEU A 52 -6.26 5.88 -10.19
N ASN A 53 -5.74 6.75 -11.06
CA ASN A 53 -5.17 6.34 -12.35
C ASN A 53 -3.83 5.60 -12.21
N GLN A 54 -3.16 5.70 -11.05
CA GLN A 54 -1.91 5.01 -10.76
C GLN A 54 -2.14 3.66 -10.06
N ALA A 55 -3.36 3.35 -9.62
CA ALA A 55 -3.68 2.09 -8.96
C ALA A 55 -3.33 0.87 -9.82
N ASP A 56 -3.65 0.93 -11.12
CA ASP A 56 -3.30 -0.13 -12.08
C ASP A 56 -1.79 -0.23 -12.34
N GLU A 57 -1.04 0.87 -12.20
CA GLU A 57 0.42 0.85 -12.26
C GLU A 57 1.02 0.18 -11.02
N TYR A 58 0.52 0.54 -9.84
CA TYR A 58 0.90 -0.06 -8.57
C TYR A 58 0.70 -1.58 -8.57
N GLU A 59 -0.52 -2.05 -8.88
CA GLU A 59 -0.85 -3.47 -8.89
C GLU A 59 0.00 -4.25 -9.89
N ARG A 60 0.19 -3.71 -11.11
CA ARG A 60 1.06 -4.33 -12.12
C ARG A 60 2.51 -4.40 -11.66
N SER A 61 3.02 -3.37 -10.98
CA SER A 61 4.40 -3.32 -10.52
C SER A 61 4.66 -4.34 -9.42
N VAL A 62 3.76 -4.45 -8.43
CA VAL A 62 3.87 -5.47 -7.38
C VAL A 62 3.69 -6.88 -7.99
N LYS A 63 2.75 -7.08 -8.91
CA LYS A 63 2.57 -8.36 -9.60
C LYS A 63 3.80 -8.79 -10.40
N ALA A 64 4.46 -7.85 -11.08
CA ALA A 64 5.71 -8.13 -11.77
C ALA A 64 6.83 -8.53 -10.80
N ALA A 65 6.88 -7.90 -9.62
CA ALA A 65 7.83 -8.27 -8.57
C ALA A 65 7.53 -9.66 -7.99
N LYS A 66 6.25 -9.99 -7.73
CA LYS A 66 5.81 -11.33 -7.31
C LYS A 66 6.36 -12.42 -8.23
N GLU A 67 6.20 -12.27 -9.54
CA GLU A 67 6.71 -13.25 -10.50
C GLU A 67 8.25 -13.32 -10.50
N ARG A 68 8.92 -12.17 -10.40
CA ARG A 68 10.38 -12.09 -10.44
C ARG A 68 11.04 -12.77 -9.23
N TYR A 69 10.42 -12.68 -8.06
CA TYR A 69 10.98 -13.14 -6.78
C TYR A 69 10.31 -14.40 -6.22
N LYS A 70 9.43 -15.06 -6.98
CA LYS A 70 8.62 -16.21 -6.53
C LYS A 70 9.41 -17.37 -5.90
N ASP A 71 10.68 -17.54 -6.28
CA ASP A 71 11.55 -18.61 -5.77
C ASP A 71 12.39 -18.16 -4.54
N SER A 72 12.27 -16.89 -4.13
CA SER A 72 13.09 -16.27 -3.07
C SER A 72 12.27 -15.79 -1.87
N ILE A 73 11.09 -15.23 -2.10
CA ILE A 73 10.22 -14.65 -1.07
C ILE A 73 8.78 -14.59 -1.59
N GLU A 74 7.80 -14.84 -0.72
CA GLU A 74 6.40 -14.66 -1.07
C GLU A 74 6.05 -13.17 -0.99
N ILE A 75 5.55 -12.59 -2.08
CA ILE A 75 5.16 -11.19 -2.12
C ILE A 75 3.65 -11.11 -2.21
N LEU A 76 3.04 -10.18 -1.46
CA LEU A 76 1.60 -9.89 -1.46
C LEU A 76 1.33 -8.44 -1.87
N THR A 77 0.18 -8.22 -2.50
CA THR A 77 -0.35 -6.92 -2.92
C THR A 77 -1.54 -6.60 -2.02
N GLY A 78 -1.59 -5.39 -1.50
CA GLY A 78 -2.73 -4.91 -0.74
C GLY A 78 -2.80 -3.39 -0.74
N TYR A 79 -3.79 -2.86 -0.04
CA TYR A 79 -3.92 -1.43 0.20
C TYR A 79 -4.09 -1.13 1.67
N GLU A 80 -3.54 -0.01 2.11
CA GLU A 80 -3.92 0.62 3.36
C GLU A 80 -5.06 1.61 3.11
N VAL A 81 -6.25 1.24 3.56
CA VAL A 81 -7.50 1.97 3.33
C VAL A 81 -7.84 2.80 4.57
N ASP A 82 -7.73 4.12 4.43
CA ASP A 82 -8.26 5.06 5.42
C ASP A 82 -9.79 4.92 5.56
N PHE A 83 -10.26 4.73 6.78
CA PHE A 83 -11.68 4.74 7.10
C PHE A 83 -12.21 6.18 7.12
N LEU A 84 -12.50 6.70 5.94
CA LEU A 84 -13.13 7.99 5.70
C LEU A 84 -14.38 7.75 4.83
N PRO A 85 -15.58 7.58 5.43
CA PRO A 85 -16.77 7.09 4.73
C PRO A 85 -17.15 7.85 3.44
N ASN A 86 -16.87 9.15 3.38
CA ASN A 86 -17.18 9.98 2.21
C ASN A 86 -16.13 9.90 1.07
N TYR A 87 -15.03 9.18 1.30
CA TYR A 87 -13.87 9.11 0.41
C TYR A 87 -13.45 7.67 0.09
N LEU A 88 -14.17 6.66 0.59
CA LEU A 88 -13.96 5.27 0.18
C LEU A 88 -14.26 5.12 -1.31
N GLU A 89 -13.42 4.35 -2.00
CA GLU A 89 -13.53 4.10 -3.44
C GLU A 89 -13.82 2.62 -3.67
N ASP A 90 -15.00 2.28 -4.22
CA ASP A 90 -15.43 0.89 -4.44
C ASP A 90 -14.43 0.09 -5.28
N ARG A 91 -13.78 0.72 -6.27
CA ARG A 91 -12.70 0.11 -7.08
C ARG A 91 -11.55 -0.42 -6.22
N ILE A 92 -11.29 0.17 -5.06
CA ILE A 92 -10.26 -0.28 -4.12
C ILE A 92 -10.80 -1.37 -3.19
N LEU A 93 -12.03 -1.21 -2.71
CA LEU A 93 -12.66 -2.21 -1.84
C LEU A 93 -12.92 -3.54 -2.56
N ASP A 94 -13.20 -3.48 -3.86
CA ASP A 94 -13.45 -4.63 -4.73
C ASP A 94 -12.21 -5.06 -5.53
N ALA A 95 -11.03 -4.50 -5.24
CA ALA A 95 -9.80 -4.81 -5.97
C ALA A 95 -9.40 -6.29 -5.78
N ASP A 96 -8.89 -6.91 -6.85
CA ASP A 96 -8.34 -8.27 -6.82
C ASP A 96 -6.91 -8.24 -6.26
N VAL A 97 -6.81 -7.97 -4.95
CA VAL A 97 -5.58 -7.93 -4.16
C VAL A 97 -5.66 -8.94 -3.02
N ASP A 98 -4.53 -9.30 -2.42
CA ASP A 98 -4.50 -10.37 -1.42
C ASP A 98 -5.04 -9.91 -0.06
N TYR A 99 -4.98 -8.61 0.26
CA TYR A 99 -5.46 -8.06 1.52
C TYR A 99 -5.73 -6.56 1.48
N LEU A 100 -6.55 -6.09 2.42
CA LEU A 100 -6.75 -4.67 2.73
C LEU A 100 -6.46 -4.45 4.23
N ILE A 101 -5.71 -3.41 4.56
CA ILE A 101 -5.55 -2.90 5.92
C ILE A 101 -6.56 -1.77 6.10
N GLY A 102 -7.33 -1.79 7.19
CA GLY A 102 -8.16 -0.65 7.58
C GLY A 102 -7.42 0.24 8.56
N SER A 103 -7.25 1.52 8.23
CA SER A 103 -6.54 2.50 9.05
C SER A 103 -7.38 3.73 9.36
N VAL A 104 -7.00 4.46 10.40
CA VAL A 104 -7.61 5.75 10.74
C VAL A 104 -6.46 6.73 10.94
N HIS A 105 -6.18 7.58 9.95
CA HIS A 105 -5.19 8.65 10.08
C HIS A 105 -5.84 10.02 10.31
N PHE A 106 -7.17 10.11 10.23
CA PHE A 106 -7.89 11.37 10.36
C PHE A 106 -9.02 11.26 11.37
N LEU A 107 -9.08 12.22 12.31
CA LEU A 107 -10.21 12.38 13.22
C LEU A 107 -10.99 13.66 12.89
N PRO A 108 -12.32 13.66 13.04
CA PRO A 108 -13.09 14.89 13.00
C PRO A 108 -12.67 15.83 14.14
N GLN A 109 -12.28 17.06 13.82
CA GLN A 109 -11.93 18.09 14.79
C GLN A 109 -12.50 19.44 14.35
N ASN A 110 -13.41 20.01 15.14
CA ASN A 110 -14.01 21.34 14.90
C ASN A 110 -14.65 21.55 13.52
N GLY A 111 -15.17 20.48 12.89
CA GLY A 111 -15.77 20.54 11.57
C GLY A 111 -14.81 20.26 10.41
N ASP A 112 -13.51 20.09 10.71
CA ASP A 112 -12.47 19.66 9.77
C ASP A 112 -11.97 18.25 10.08
N LEU A 113 -11.03 17.75 9.27
CA LEU A 113 -10.30 16.52 9.51
C LEU A 113 -8.89 16.84 10.01
N TRP A 114 -8.55 16.36 11.21
CA TRP A 114 -7.21 16.44 11.77
C TRP A 114 -6.43 15.16 11.45
N GLY A 115 -5.36 15.30 10.67
CA GLY A 115 -4.40 14.23 10.41
C GLY A 115 -3.51 13.98 11.62
N PHE A 116 -3.46 12.74 12.08
CA PHE A 116 -2.58 12.26 13.14
C PHE A 116 -1.86 11.02 12.59
N ASP A 117 -0.69 11.25 12.04
CA ASP A 117 0.23 10.22 11.54
C ASP A 117 1.64 10.64 11.95
#